data_AF-A0A520J8P6-F1
#
_entry.id   AF-A0A520J8P6-F1
#
_cell.length_a   1.000
_cell.length_b   1.000
_cell.length_c   1.000
_cell.angle_alpha   90.00
_cell.angle_beta   90.00
_cell.angle_gamma   90.00
#
_symmetry.space_group_name_H-M   'P 1'
#
loop_
_entity.id
_entity.type
_entity.pdbx_description
1 polymer ?
#
loop_
_entity_poly.entity_id
_entity_poly.type
_entity_poly.pdbx_seq_one_letter_code
_entity_poly.pdbx_strand_id
1 'polypeptide(L)'
;LRISSQHMANWMLHGIATPAEVDAAFVKMAAKVDAQNASDQHYRPMAGHEATSLAYRAARALVFEGLDQPNGYTEPLLHRFRQEAKAAQTGNS
;
A
#
# COMPACT_ATOMS: atom_id res chain seq x y z
N LEU A 1 -2.06 8.85 -6.70
CA LEU A 1 -1.12 8.03 -5.90
C LEU A 1 0.12 8.82 -5.49
N ARG A 2 0.94 9.28 -6.43
CA ARG A 2 2.20 10.02 -6.17
C ARG A 2 2.10 11.18 -5.18
N ILE A 3 1.14 12.08 -5.38
CA ILE A 3 0.98 13.26 -4.51
C ILE A 3 0.69 12.84 -3.06
N SER A 4 -0.30 11.97 -2.86
CA SER A 4 -0.70 11.50 -1.54
C SER A 4 0.42 10.76 -0.82
N SER A 5 1.16 9.90 -1.53
CA SER A 5 2.23 9.11 -0.94
C SER A 5 3.44 9.97 -0.54
N GLN A 6 3.85 10.89 -1.42
CA GLN A 6 4.93 11.84 -1.13
C GLN A 6 4.56 12.81 0.00
N HIS A 7 3.29 13.23 0.08
CA HIS A 7 2.82 14.09 1.15
C HIS A 7 2.95 13.41 2.53
N MET A 8 2.59 12.13 2.64
CA MET A 8 2.75 11.36 3.87
C MET A 8 4.22 11.07 4.20
N ALA A 9 5.03 10.73 3.20
CA ALA A 9 6.49 10.61 3.37
C ALA A 9 7.11 11.90 3.92
N ASN A 10 6.71 13.05 3.37
CA ASN A 10 7.16 14.37 3.81
C ASN A 10 6.72 14.69 5.25
N TRP A 11 5.47 14.38 5.62
CA TRP A 11 4.99 14.58 6.98
C TRP A 11 5.77 13.73 7.99
N MET A 12 6.10 12.47 7.64
CA MET A 12 6.95 11.64 8.48
C MET A 12 8.37 12.20 8.60
N LEU A 13 8.97 12.66 7.48
CA LEU A 13 10.30 13.25 7.46
C LEU A 13 10.41 14.45 8.42
N HIS A 14 9.38 15.28 8.47
CA HIS A 14 9.35 16.49 9.29
C HIS A 14 8.71 16.28 10.68
N GLY A 15 8.42 15.03 11.07
CA GLY A 15 7.88 14.71 12.40
C GLY A 15 6.45 15.21 12.64
N ILE A 16 5.69 15.53 11.59
CA ILE A 16 4.27 15.90 11.66
C ILE A 16 3.41 14.67 11.94
N ALA A 17 3.84 13.50 11.44
CA ALA A 17 3.22 12.22 11.71
C ALA A 17 4.29 11.18 12.05
N THR A 18 3.97 10.26 12.93
CA THR A 18 4.82 9.13 13.29
C THR A 18 4.56 7.92 12.41
N PRO A 19 5.54 7.00 12.24
CA PRO A 19 5.33 5.71 11.58
C PRO A 19 4.11 4.95 12.11
N ALA A 20 3.91 4.94 13.44
CA ALA A 20 2.81 4.25 14.08
C ALA A 20 1.44 4.86 13.73
N GLU A 21 1.34 6.19 13.66
CA GLU A 21 0.11 6.88 13.25
C GLU A 21 -0.24 6.59 11.79
N VAL A 22 0.77 6.57 10.91
CA VAL A 22 0.59 6.24 9.50
C VAL A 22 0.13 4.79 9.34
N ASP A 23 0.77 3.83 10.03
CA ASP A 23 0.34 2.43 10.02
C ASP A 23 -1.08 2.25 10.56
N ALA A 24 -1.43 2.93 11.66
CA ALA A 24 -2.79 2.92 12.20
C ALA A 24 -3.82 3.48 11.22
N ALA A 25 -3.45 4.51 10.43
CA ALA A 25 -4.29 5.04 9.38
C ALA A 25 -4.48 4.04 8.23
N PHE A 26 -3.42 3.34 7.81
CA PHE A 26 -3.51 2.28 6.80
C PHE A 26 -4.46 1.16 7.22
N VAL A 27 -4.37 0.66 8.46
CA VAL A 27 -5.27 -0.39 8.98
C VAL A 27 -6.73 0.06 8.93
N LYS A 28 -7.02 1.29 9.40
CA LYS A 28 -8.38 1.85 9.37
C LYS A 28 -8.91 2.02 7.94
N MET A 29 -8.04 2.43 7.01
CA MET A 29 -8.43 2.63 5.62
C MET A 29 -8.60 1.32 4.86
N ALA A 30 -7.82 0.28 5.16
CA ALA A 30 -8.00 -1.04 4.57
C ALA A 30 -9.43 -1.57 4.80
N ALA A 31 -9.93 -1.51 6.04
CA ALA A 31 -11.29 -1.94 6.35
C ALA A 31 -12.37 -1.14 5.58
N LYS A 32 -12.16 0.16 5.38
CA LYS A 32 -13.07 1.00 4.58
C LYS A 32 -13.04 0.64 3.10
N VAL A 33 -11.85 0.41 2.55
CA VAL A 33 -11.69 0.01 1.14
C VAL A 33 -12.29 -1.38 0.93
N ASP A 34 -12.10 -2.31 1.87
CA ASP A 34 -12.73 -3.63 1.81
C ASP A 34 -14.26 -3.52 1.76
N ALA A 35 -14.85 -2.70 2.63
CA ALA A 35 -16.30 -2.47 2.65
C ALA A 35 -16.79 -1.83 1.35
N GLN A 36 -16.03 -0.89 0.78
CA GLN A 36 -16.38 -0.24 -0.50
C GLN A 36 -16.36 -1.21 -1.69
N ASN A 37 -15.56 -2.27 -1.62
CA ASN A 37 -15.40 -3.26 -2.70
C ASN A 37 -16.13 -4.58 -2.41
N ALA A 38 -16.95 -4.65 -1.36
CA ALA A 38 -17.59 -5.89 -0.91
C ALA A 38 -18.49 -6.57 -1.95
N SER A 39 -18.97 -5.83 -2.96
CA SER A 39 -19.80 -6.37 -4.04
C SER A 39 -19.00 -6.96 -5.21
N ASP A 40 -17.68 -6.78 -5.27
CA ASP A 40 -16.84 -7.33 -6.34
C ASP A 40 -16.35 -8.74 -5.97
N GLN A 41 -16.83 -9.75 -6.69
CA GLN A 41 -16.47 -11.15 -6.50
C GLN A 41 -14.97 -11.46 -6.71
N HIS A 42 -14.23 -10.61 -7.43
CA HIS A 42 -12.80 -10.78 -7.67
C HIS A 42 -11.93 -10.02 -6.67
N TYR A 43 -12.55 -9.19 -5.83
CA TYR A 43 -11.85 -8.43 -4.82
C TYR A 43 -11.33 -9.33 -3.70
N ARG A 44 -10.13 -9.04 -3.22
CA ARG A 44 -9.50 -9.73 -2.09
C ARG A 44 -9.32 -8.74 -0.93
N PRO A 45 -9.97 -8.98 0.22
CA PRO A 45 -9.84 -8.10 1.38
C PRO A 45 -8.39 -7.91 1.83
N MET A 46 -8.10 -6.71 2.33
CA MET A 46 -6.78 -6.33 2.84
C MET A 46 -6.73 -6.28 4.37
N ALA A 47 -7.83 -5.91 5.04
CA ALA A 47 -7.87 -5.79 6.49
C ALA A 47 -7.74 -7.18 7.17
N GLY A 48 -6.91 -7.26 8.21
CA GLY A 48 -6.55 -8.53 8.86
C GLY A 48 -5.59 -9.39 8.04
N HIS A 49 -5.13 -8.91 6.89
CA HIS A 49 -4.18 -9.57 6.00
C HIS A 49 -2.99 -8.68 5.69
N GLU A 50 -2.62 -7.76 6.60
CA GLU A 50 -1.60 -6.74 6.38
C GLU A 50 -0.24 -7.34 5.98
N ALA A 51 0.11 -8.50 6.54
CA ALA A 51 1.35 -9.21 6.27
C ALA A 51 1.36 -9.96 4.91
N THR A 52 0.20 -10.39 4.42
CA THR A 52 0.08 -11.27 3.24
C THR A 52 -0.51 -10.57 2.02
N SER A 53 -1.26 -9.48 2.22
CA SER A 53 -1.86 -8.68 1.16
C SER A 53 -0.79 -7.86 0.44
N LEU A 54 -0.46 -8.29 -0.77
CA LEU A 54 0.46 -7.56 -1.66
C LEU A 54 -0.03 -6.14 -1.97
N ALA A 55 -1.35 -5.94 -2.06
CA ALA A 55 -1.93 -4.62 -2.29
C ALA A 55 -1.73 -3.69 -1.08
N TYR A 56 -1.93 -4.20 0.14
CA TYR A 56 -1.66 -3.46 1.37
C TYR A 56 -0.17 -3.10 1.50
N ARG A 57 0.71 -4.09 1.30
CA ARG A 57 2.17 -3.91 1.33
C ARG A 57 2.65 -2.90 0.28
N ALA A 58 2.08 -2.92 -0.92
CA ALA A 58 2.36 -1.94 -1.96
C ALA A 58 1.97 -0.52 -1.55
N ALA A 59 0.76 -0.34 -1.01
CA ALA A 59 0.27 0.96 -0.57
C ALA A 59 1.14 1.53 0.57
N ARG A 60 1.53 0.68 1.53
CA ARG A 60 2.44 1.02 2.62
C ARG A 60 3.83 1.41 2.09
N ALA A 61 4.40 0.61 1.19
CA ALA A 61 5.72 0.88 0.59
C ALA A 61 5.78 2.24 -0.10
N LEU A 62 4.72 2.66 -0.80
CA LEU A 62 4.69 3.97 -1.47
C LEU A 62 4.86 5.15 -0.51
N VAL A 63 4.47 4.99 0.75
CA VAL A 63 4.60 6.01 1.80
C VAL A 63 5.92 5.86 2.55
N PHE A 64 6.27 4.65 2.99
CA PHE A 64 7.46 4.41 3.82
C PHE A 64 8.77 4.38 3.02
N GLU A 65 8.75 3.85 1.80
CA GLU A 65 9.89 3.84 0.87
C GLU A 65 9.80 5.03 -0.11
N GLY A 66 8.87 5.97 0.12
CA GLY A 66 8.55 7.05 -0.80
C GLY A 66 9.70 8.05 -0.99
N LEU A 67 10.46 8.33 0.07
CA LEU A 67 11.63 9.23 0.02
C LEU A 67 12.79 8.63 -0.78
N ASP A 68 12.87 7.30 -0.85
CA ASP A 68 13.91 6.59 -1.60
C ASP A 68 13.56 6.44 -3.10
N GLN A 69 12.33 6.76 -3.48
CA GLN A 69 11.92 6.69 -4.88
C GLN A 69 12.51 7.86 -5.68
N PRO A 70 13.13 7.61 -6.85
CA PRO A 70 13.68 8.66 -7.67
C PRO A 70 12.57 9.63 -8.09
N ASN A 71 12.72 10.91 -7.77
CA ASN A 71 11.71 11.95 -7.99
C ASN A 71 10.32 11.62 -7.39
N GLY A 72 10.23 10.70 -6.43
CA GLY A 72 8.96 10.25 -5.88
C GLY A 72 8.08 9.46 -6.86
N TYR A 73 8.65 8.86 -7.91
CA TYR A 73 7.90 7.99 -8.82
C TYR A 73 7.33 6.77 -8.10
N THR A 74 6.17 6.32 -8.56
CA THR A 74 5.43 5.20 -7.94
C THR A 74 5.62 3.89 -8.71
N GLU A 75 6.01 4.00 -9.97
CA GLU A 75 6.12 2.95 -10.96
C GLU A 75 7.09 1.83 -10.53
N PRO A 76 8.30 2.11 -9.96
CA PRO A 76 9.20 1.05 -9.54
C PRO A 76 8.57 0.12 -8.48
N LEU A 77 7.94 0.70 -7.46
CA LEU A 77 7.26 -0.05 -6.41
C LEU A 77 6.03 -0.78 -6.96
N LEU A 78 5.17 -0.09 -7.70
CA LEU A 78 3.96 -0.69 -8.27
C LEU A 78 4.28 -1.85 -9.22
N HIS A 79 5.32 -1.71 -10.05
CA HIS A 79 5.74 -2.77 -10.97
C HIS A 79 6.26 -3.99 -10.20
N ARG A 80 7.11 -3.79 -9.17
CA ARG A 80 7.59 -4.86 -8.28
C ARG A 80 6.43 -5.65 -7.67
N PHE A 81 5.51 -4.98 -6.99
CA PHE A 81 4.38 -5.64 -6.34
C PHE A 81 3.39 -6.27 -7.34
N ARG A 82 3.22 -5.68 -8.52
CA ARG A 82 2.38 -6.28 -9.58
C ARG A 82 3.00 -7.56 -10.15
N GLN A 83 4.33 -7.61 -10.30
CA GLN A 83 5.03 -8.82 -10.70
C GLN A 83 4.88 -9.93 -9.64
N GLU A 84 5.06 -9.60 -8.36
CA GLU A 84 4.82 -10.54 -7.25
C GLU A 84 3.37 -11.08 -7.26
N ALA A 85 2.38 -10.22 -7.46
CA ALA A 85 0.98 -10.61 -7.49
C ALA A 85 0.65 -11.54 -8.67
N LYS A 86 1.28 -11.33 -9.83
CA LYS A 86 1.14 -12.23 -10.99
C LYS A 86 1.77 -13.59 -10.71
N ALA A 87 3.01 -13.61 -10.17
CA ALA A 87 3.71 -14.85 -9.85
C ALA A 87 2.92 -15.70 -8.83
N ALA A 88 2.35 -15.07 -7.80
CA ALA A 88 1.52 -15.74 -6.79
C ALA A 88 0.21 -16.32 -7.36
N GLN A 89 -0.31 -15.75 -8.45
CA GLN A 89 -1.50 -16.29 -9.14
C GLN A 89 -1.13 -17.47 -10.04
N THR A 90 0.04 -17.44 -10.68
CA THR A 90 0.50 -18.51 -11.58
C THR A 90 0.97 -19.76 -10.84
N GLY A 91 1.58 -19.63 -9.65
CA GLY A 91 2.03 -20.78 -8.84
C GLY A 91 0.94 -21.52 -8.05
N ASN A 92 -0.30 -21.04 -8.11
CA ASN A 92 -1.47 -21.62 -7.44
C ASN A 92 -2.42 -22.35 -8.41
N SER A 93 -1.97 -22.59 -9.65
CA SER A 93 -2.64 -23.38 -10.70
C SER A 93 -1.91 -24.70 -10.92
#